data_AF-D4MSV3-F1
#
_entry.id   AF-D4MSV3-F1
#
_cell.length_a   1.000
_cell.length_b   1.000
_cell.length_c   1.000
_cell.angle_alpha   90.00
_cell.angle_beta   90.00
_cell.angle_gamma   90.00
#
_symmetry.space_group_name_H-M   'P 1'
#
loop_
_entity.id
_entity.type
_entity.pdbx_description
1 polymer ?
#
loop_
_entity_poly.entity_id
_entity_poly.type
_entity_poly.pdbx_seq_one_letter_code
_entity_poly.pdbx_strand_id
1 'polypeptide(L)'
;MKERKLLGALEPVQREIKCFMEQYGTAGWQIILNGEQDADSYLRSEVVWELFDKITRVSELIGYLDREVSEEGSLKTEADGSISLNDAGLKPGQEVEVYVYEPLLQKMIWTRVKVSAGKNQKLIGIDRGVKIDGLRARIR
;
A
#
# COMPACT_ATOMS: atom_id res chain seq x y z
N MET A 1 1.33 -22.89 -8.20
CA MET A 1 0.39 -23.82 -7.52
C MET A 1 0.16 -23.46 -6.05
N LYS A 2 1.21 -23.20 -5.25
CA LYS A 2 1.06 -22.77 -3.85
C LYS A 2 0.47 -21.35 -3.71
N GLU A 3 0.89 -20.40 -4.56
CA GLU A 3 0.35 -19.03 -4.56
C GLU A 3 -1.15 -18.99 -4.88
N ARG A 4 -1.61 -19.67 -5.93
CA ARG A 4 -3.05 -19.79 -6.25
C ARG A 4 -3.87 -20.44 -5.11
N LYS A 5 -3.28 -21.39 -4.38
CA LYS A 5 -3.92 -21.97 -3.18
C LYS A 5 -4.05 -20.95 -2.04
N LEU A 6 -3.04 -20.08 -1.86
CA LEU A 6 -3.09 -19.01 -0.87
C LEU A 6 -4.12 -17.95 -1.26
N LEU A 7 -4.15 -17.50 -2.52
CA LEU A 7 -5.14 -16.54 -3.00
C LEU A 7 -6.57 -17.05 -2.80
N GLY A 8 -6.84 -18.31 -3.16
CA GLY A 8 -8.14 -18.95 -2.87
C GLY A 8 -8.44 -19.07 -1.38
N ALA A 9 -7.42 -19.17 -0.51
CA ALA A 9 -7.60 -19.18 0.93
C ALA A 9 -7.85 -17.79 1.54
N LEU A 10 -7.60 -16.70 0.80
CA LEU A 10 -7.87 -15.33 1.24
C LEU A 10 -9.28 -14.85 0.88
N GLU A 11 -9.96 -15.51 -0.07
CA GLU A 11 -11.35 -15.18 -0.45
C GLU A 11 -12.32 -15.20 0.75
N PRO A 12 -12.31 -16.21 1.65
CA PRO A 12 -13.13 -16.17 2.85
C PRO A 12 -12.81 -14.98 3.75
N VAL A 13 -11.53 -14.62 3.90
CA VAL A 13 -11.10 -13.49 4.74
C VAL A 13 -11.65 -12.18 4.17
N GLN A 14 -11.56 -11.98 2.85
CA GLN A 14 -12.08 -10.78 2.19
C GLN A 14 -13.60 -10.67 2.33
N ARG A 15 -14.32 -11.79 2.23
CA ARG A 15 -15.77 -11.85 2.45
C ARG A 15 -16.14 -11.49 3.89
N GLU A 16 -15.49 -12.09 4.88
CA GLU A 16 -15.79 -11.80 6.29
C GLU A 16 -15.46 -10.35 6.65
N ILE A 17 -14.37 -9.79 6.12
CA ILE A 17 -14.06 -8.36 6.27
C ILE A 17 -15.20 -7.50 5.70
N LYS A 18 -15.66 -7.81 4.48
CA LYS A 18 -16.77 -7.08 3.85
C LYS A 18 -18.04 -7.16 4.69
N CYS A 19 -18.44 -8.35 5.13
CA CYS A 19 -19.62 -8.54 5.97
C CYS A 19 -19.50 -7.80 7.31
N PHE A 20 -18.32 -7.83 7.95
CA PHE A 20 -18.06 -7.08 9.17
C PHE A 20 -18.21 -5.57 8.95
N MET A 21 -17.63 -5.03 7.88
CA MET A 21 -17.70 -3.60 7.56
C MET A 21 -19.13 -3.16 7.22
N GLU A 22 -19.90 -3.98 6.51
CA GLU A 22 -21.32 -3.71 6.20
C GLU A 22 -22.19 -3.72 7.46
N GLN A 23 -21.94 -4.67 8.38
CA GLN A 23 -22.75 -4.82 9.58
C GLN A 23 -22.40 -3.82 10.69
N TYR A 24 -21.11 -3.53 10.88
CA TYR A 24 -20.60 -2.79 12.04
C TYR A 24 -19.88 -1.49 11.68
N GLY A 25 -19.66 -1.19 10.40
CA GLY A 25 -18.90 -0.01 10.00
C GLY A 25 -19.48 1.30 10.52
N THR A 26 -20.79 1.47 10.42
CA THR A 26 -21.48 2.66 10.95
C THR A 26 -21.34 2.79 12.46
N ALA A 27 -21.46 1.68 13.21
CA ALA A 27 -21.31 1.70 14.67
C ALA A 27 -19.87 2.02 15.07
N GLY A 28 -18.87 1.49 14.35
CA GLY A 28 -17.46 1.83 14.55
C GLY A 28 -17.20 3.34 14.37
N TRP A 29 -17.75 3.93 13.29
CA TRP A 29 -17.64 5.37 13.07
C TRP A 29 -18.34 6.20 14.16
N GLN A 30 -19.47 5.74 14.69
CA GLN A 30 -20.13 6.42 15.81
C GLN A 30 -19.28 6.42 17.07
N ILE A 31 -18.59 5.32 17.39
CA ILE A 31 -17.66 5.26 18.53
C ILE A 31 -16.48 6.23 18.31
N ILE A 32 -15.95 6.31 17.08
CA ILE A 32 -14.82 7.20 16.76
C ILE A 32 -15.21 8.68 16.83
N LEU A 33 -16.37 9.06 16.28
CA LEU A 33 -16.77 10.45 16.11
C LEU A 33 -17.56 11.02 17.29
N ASN A 34 -18.32 10.18 17.99
CA ASN A 34 -19.30 10.60 18.99
C ASN A 34 -19.00 10.02 20.38
N GLY A 35 -17.78 9.52 20.62
CA GLY A 35 -17.35 9.10 21.94
C GLY A 35 -17.45 10.23 22.97
N GLU A 36 -17.67 9.87 24.23
CA GLU A 36 -17.62 10.84 25.33
C GLU A 36 -16.21 11.44 25.43
N GLN A 37 -16.09 12.66 25.97
CA GLN A 37 -14.82 13.39 26.03
C GLN A 37 -13.95 13.02 27.26
N ASP A 38 -14.15 11.84 27.83
CA ASP A 38 -13.30 11.31 28.90
C ASP A 38 -12.14 10.47 28.35
N ALA A 39 -11.11 10.27 29.17
CA ALA A 39 -9.89 9.60 28.77
C ALA A 39 -10.10 8.15 28.30
N ASP A 40 -11.02 7.41 28.93
CA ASP A 40 -11.27 6.01 28.58
C ASP A 40 -12.04 5.90 27.27
N SER A 41 -13.01 6.81 27.05
CA SER A 41 -13.73 6.89 25.77
C SER A 41 -12.82 7.26 24.62
N TYR A 42 -11.92 8.24 24.79
CA TYR A 42 -10.91 8.57 23.77
C TYR A 42 -10.00 7.39 23.42
N LEU A 43 -9.48 6.67 24.43
CA LEU A 43 -8.64 5.50 24.20
C LEU A 43 -9.41 4.40 23.45
N ARG A 44 -10.67 4.16 23.79
CA ARG A 44 -11.51 3.19 23.06
C ARG A 44 -11.71 3.62 21.60
N SER A 45 -12.00 4.89 21.35
CA SER A 45 -12.14 5.42 19.99
C SER A 45 -10.85 5.27 19.17
N GLU A 46 -9.68 5.51 19.78
CA GLU A 46 -8.37 5.28 19.16
C GLU A 46 -8.17 3.80 18.79
N VAL A 47 -8.39 2.88 19.74
CA VAL A 47 -8.24 1.44 19.51
C VAL A 47 -9.20 0.93 18.43
N VAL A 48 -10.44 1.42 18.43
CA VAL A 48 -11.42 1.11 17.39
C VAL A 48 -10.95 1.64 16.03
N TRP A 49 -10.45 2.87 15.97
CA TRP A 49 -9.90 3.43 14.73
C TRP A 49 -8.72 2.60 14.21
N GLU A 50 -7.77 2.21 15.07
CA GLU A 50 -6.64 1.37 14.66
C GLU A 50 -7.12 0.03 14.12
N LEU A 51 -8.08 -0.61 14.79
CA LEU A 51 -8.65 -1.88 14.32
C LEU A 51 -9.25 -1.74 12.91
N PHE A 52 -10.04 -0.70 12.68
CA PHE A 52 -10.65 -0.40 11.38
C PHE A 52 -9.60 -0.09 10.30
N ASP A 53 -8.54 0.65 10.64
CA ASP A 53 -7.39 0.90 9.75
C ASP A 53 -6.72 -0.43 9.35
N LYS A 54 -6.43 -1.32 10.31
CA LYS A 54 -5.82 -2.63 10.02
C LYS A 54 -6.71 -3.52 9.16
N ILE A 55 -8.01 -3.59 9.47
CA ILE A 55 -8.98 -4.38 8.68
C ILE A 55 -9.03 -3.87 7.23
N THR A 56 -9.15 -2.56 7.07
CA THR A 56 -9.14 -1.90 5.75
C THR A 56 -7.85 -2.22 5.02
N ARG A 57 -6.70 -2.12 5.72
CA ARG A 57 -5.39 -2.42 5.14
C ARG A 57 -5.26 -3.87 4.70
N VAL A 58 -5.77 -4.83 5.47
CA VAL A 58 -5.77 -6.25 5.07
C VAL A 58 -6.60 -6.44 3.80
N SER A 59 -7.78 -5.84 3.72
CA SER A 59 -8.63 -5.90 2.52
C SER A 59 -7.91 -5.35 1.28
N GLU A 60 -7.25 -4.19 1.41
CA GLU A 60 -6.45 -3.60 0.32
C GLU A 60 -5.29 -4.51 -0.11
N LEU A 61 -4.60 -5.15 0.84
CA LEU A 61 -3.50 -6.06 0.54
C LEU A 61 -3.97 -7.32 -0.18
N ILE A 62 -5.11 -7.88 0.22
CA ILE A 62 -5.72 -9.02 -0.48
C ILE A 62 -6.06 -8.61 -1.91
N GLY A 63 -6.74 -7.47 -2.09
CA GLY A 63 -7.06 -6.95 -3.42
C GLY A 63 -5.83 -6.63 -4.27
N TYR A 64 -4.73 -6.19 -3.66
CA TYR A 64 -3.47 -5.95 -4.36
C TYR A 64 -2.86 -7.23 -4.94
N LEU A 65 -2.95 -8.35 -4.22
CA LEU A 65 -2.39 -9.62 -4.66
C LEU A 65 -3.08 -10.18 -5.92
N ASP A 66 -4.33 -9.77 -6.18
CA ASP A 66 -5.10 -10.18 -7.37
C ASP A 66 -4.82 -9.30 -8.60
N ARG A 67 -4.08 -8.20 -8.44
CA ARG A 67 -3.83 -7.28 -9.56
C ARG A 67 -2.78 -7.83 -10.52
N GLU A 68 -3.11 -7.75 -11.80
CA GLU A 68 -2.18 -8.01 -12.89
C GLU A 68 -1.24 -6.83 -13.11
N VAL A 69 -0.05 -7.10 -13.67
CA VAL A 69 0.87 -6.04 -14.06
C VAL A 69 0.31 -5.38 -15.31
N SER A 70 0.03 -4.08 -15.22
CA SER A 70 -0.47 -3.27 -16.33
C SER A 70 0.65 -2.62 -17.13
N GLU A 71 1.79 -2.34 -16.49
CA GLU A 71 2.95 -1.71 -17.13
C GLU A 71 4.24 -2.16 -16.44
N GLU A 72 5.30 -2.46 -17.20
CA GLU A 72 6.64 -2.75 -16.68
C GLU A 72 7.69 -2.01 -17.54
N GLY A 73 8.76 -1.56 -16.91
CA GLY A 73 9.75 -0.71 -17.57
C GLY A 73 10.88 -0.30 -16.65
N SER A 74 11.48 0.85 -16.96
CA SER A 74 12.53 1.46 -16.15
C SER A 74 12.12 2.86 -15.70
N LEU A 75 12.51 3.21 -14.48
CA LEU A 75 12.30 4.54 -13.94
C LEU A 75 13.34 5.52 -14.46
N LYS A 76 12.92 6.78 -14.54
CA LYS A 76 13.75 7.91 -14.89
C LYS A 76 13.34 9.12 -14.08
N THR A 77 14.33 9.88 -13.63
CA THR A 77 14.14 11.20 -13.03
C THR A 77 14.12 12.23 -14.14
N GLU A 78 13.03 12.97 -14.24
CA GLU A 78 12.88 14.05 -15.21
C GLU A 78 13.57 15.34 -14.75
N ALA A 79 13.74 16.28 -15.68
CA ALA A 79 14.46 17.54 -15.43
C ALA A 79 13.81 18.40 -14.33
N ASP A 80 12.50 18.26 -14.11
CA ASP A 80 11.76 18.94 -13.05
C ASP A 80 11.80 18.21 -11.69
N GLY A 81 12.51 17.07 -11.64
CA GLY A 81 12.62 16.20 -10.48
C GLY A 81 11.43 15.25 -10.28
N SER A 82 10.50 15.16 -11.24
CA SER A 82 9.48 14.10 -11.22
C SER A 82 10.07 12.74 -11.62
N ILE A 83 9.38 11.66 -11.31
CA ILE A 83 9.76 10.30 -11.70
C ILE A 83 8.77 9.83 -12.78
N SER A 84 9.28 9.28 -13.87
CA SER A 84 8.50 8.63 -14.91
C SER A 84 8.80 7.12 -14.99
N LEU A 85 7.83 6.36 -15.50
CA LEU A 85 7.99 4.99 -15.97
C LEU A 85 7.74 5.00 -17.48
N ASN A 86 8.72 4.56 -18.28
CA ASN A 86 8.60 4.57 -19.76
C ASN A 86 8.14 5.94 -20.33
N ASP A 87 8.69 7.03 -19.79
CA ASP A 87 8.34 8.42 -20.12
C ASP A 87 6.92 8.86 -19.68
N ALA A 88 6.13 7.99 -19.04
CA ALA A 88 4.88 8.36 -18.38
C ALA A 88 5.13 8.81 -16.93
N GLY A 89 4.84 10.08 -16.64
CA GLY A 89 5.04 10.67 -15.32
C GLY A 89 4.17 10.02 -14.23
N LEU A 90 4.79 9.67 -13.10
CA LEU A 90 4.11 9.08 -11.95
C LEU A 90 3.51 10.14 -11.03
N LYS A 91 2.34 9.84 -10.48
CA LYS A 91 1.61 10.74 -9.59
C LYS A 91 2.08 10.60 -8.14
N PRO A 92 2.06 11.68 -7.33
CA PRO A 92 2.24 11.58 -5.89
C PRO A 92 1.28 10.56 -5.26
N GLY A 93 1.81 9.72 -4.37
CA GLY A 93 1.08 8.66 -3.68
C GLY A 93 0.83 7.41 -4.52
N GLN A 94 1.14 7.42 -5.82
CA GLN A 94 1.00 6.25 -6.69
C GLN A 94 1.89 5.11 -6.19
N GLU A 95 1.33 3.91 -6.12
CA GLU A 95 2.06 2.69 -5.79
C GLU A 95 2.74 2.14 -7.04
N VAL A 96 4.02 1.79 -6.89
CA VAL A 96 4.85 1.18 -7.94
C VAL A 96 5.66 0.06 -7.29
N GLU A 97 5.93 -1.02 -8.00
CA GLU A 97 6.87 -2.04 -7.57
C GLU A 97 8.22 -1.79 -8.22
N VAL A 98 9.31 -1.83 -7.45
CA VAL A 98 10.67 -1.66 -7.96
C VAL A 98 11.54 -2.86 -7.64
N TYR A 99 12.43 -3.22 -8.55
CA TYR A 99 13.32 -4.36 -8.39
C TYR A 99 14.63 -3.92 -7.73
N VAL A 100 14.74 -4.14 -6.42
CA VAL A 100 15.84 -3.65 -5.58
C VAL A 100 16.47 -4.78 -4.78
N TYR A 101 17.72 -4.59 -4.37
CA TYR A 101 18.41 -5.52 -3.47
C TYR A 101 17.88 -5.34 -2.05
N GLU A 102 17.44 -6.43 -1.42
CA GLU A 102 17.05 -6.48 -0.02
C GLU A 102 18.17 -7.11 0.82
N PRO A 103 18.91 -6.34 1.64
CA PRO A 103 20.05 -6.84 2.40
C PRO A 103 19.71 -7.99 3.36
N LEU A 104 18.53 -7.96 4.00
CA LEU A 104 18.13 -8.99 4.96
C LEU A 104 17.88 -10.34 4.28
N LEU A 105 17.42 -10.32 3.04
CA LEU A 105 17.15 -11.52 2.25
C LEU A 105 18.30 -11.88 1.30
N GLN A 106 19.32 -11.02 1.23
CA GLN A 106 20.49 -11.13 0.36
C GLN A 106 20.15 -11.41 -1.11
N LYS A 107 19.07 -10.83 -1.62
CA LYS A 107 18.61 -11.07 -3.00
C LYS A 107 17.87 -9.86 -3.57
N MET A 108 17.78 -9.82 -4.90
CA MET A 108 16.92 -8.87 -5.58
C MET A 108 15.45 -9.30 -5.44
N ILE A 109 14.58 -8.36 -5.05
CA ILE A 109 13.15 -8.59 -4.90
C ILE A 109 12.36 -7.45 -5.52
N TRP A 110 11.10 -7.71 -5.82
CA TRP A 110 10.13 -6.66 -6.11
C TRP A 110 9.60 -6.10 -4.80
N THR A 111 9.83 -4.81 -4.58
CA THR A 111 9.40 -4.08 -3.38
C THR A 111 8.37 -3.03 -3.78
N ARG A 112 7.22 -3.03 -3.11
CA ARG A 112 6.21 -1.99 -3.29
C ARG A 112 6.64 -0.70 -2.62
N VAL A 113 6.62 0.38 -3.39
CA VAL A 113 6.98 1.74 -2.96
C VAL A 113 5.85 2.72 -3.32
N LYS A 114 5.89 3.91 -2.71
CA LYS A 114 5.02 5.04 -3.07
C LYS A 114 5.83 6.22 -3.57
N VAL A 115 5.34 6.90 -4.59
CA VAL A 115 5.97 8.15 -5.06
C VAL A 115 5.67 9.28 -4.08
N SER A 116 6.70 9.99 -3.61
CA SER A 116 6.50 11.12 -2.70
C SER A 116 5.86 12.32 -3.40
N ALA A 117 5.16 13.16 -2.64
CA ALA A 117 4.71 14.46 -3.13
C ALA A 117 5.85 15.49 -3.18
N GLY A 118 5.64 16.57 -3.94
CA GLY A 118 6.53 17.73 -4.02
C GLY A 118 7.52 17.71 -5.18
N LYS A 119 8.39 18.73 -5.22
CA LYS A 119 9.52 18.81 -6.17
C LYS A 119 10.59 17.79 -5.77
N ASN A 120 11.30 17.21 -6.73
CA ASN A 120 12.28 16.15 -6.50
C ASN A 120 11.65 14.92 -5.81
N GLN A 121 10.73 14.28 -6.52
CA GLN A 121 10.04 13.08 -6.07
C GLN A 121 11.06 11.97 -5.67
N LYS A 122 10.65 11.16 -4.69
CA LYS A 122 11.41 10.02 -4.18
C LYS A 122 10.51 8.80 -4.08
N LEU A 123 11.14 7.63 -3.97
CA LEU A 123 10.45 6.38 -3.69
C LEU A 123 10.43 6.12 -2.18
N ILE A 124 9.25 6.15 -1.59
CA ILE A 124 9.01 5.86 -0.18
C ILE A 124 8.87 4.35 -0.03
N GLY A 125 9.64 3.75 0.89
CA GLY A 125 9.62 2.31 1.16
C GLY A 125 10.93 1.58 0.81
N ILE A 126 11.92 2.30 0.28
CA ILE A 126 13.28 1.82 0.05
C ILE A 126 14.31 2.82 0.58
N ASP A 127 15.58 2.40 0.63
CA ASP A 127 16.70 3.26 1.04
C ASP A 127 16.83 4.50 0.13
N ARG A 128 17.11 5.66 0.75
CA ARG A 128 17.21 6.95 0.04
C ARG A 128 18.40 7.04 -0.91
N GLY A 129 19.42 6.21 -0.74
CA GLY A 129 20.60 6.12 -1.58
C GLY A 129 20.41 5.25 -2.82
N VAL A 130 19.26 4.58 -2.98
CA VAL A 130 18.97 3.82 -4.20
C VAL A 130 18.86 4.79 -5.39
N LYS A 131 19.67 4.54 -6.42
CA LYS A 131 19.60 5.28 -7.68
C LYS A 131 18.29 4.93 -8.41
N ILE A 132 17.50 5.96 -8.71
CA ILE A 132 16.19 5.81 -9.38
C ILE A 132 16.37 5.55 -10.88
N ASP A 133 17.27 6.29 -11.54
CA ASP A 133 17.44 6.19 -12.99
C ASP A 133 17.91 4.80 -13.42
N GLY A 134 17.13 4.16 -14.29
CA GLY A 134 17.36 2.81 -14.79
C GLY A 134 16.86 1.70 -13.85
N LEU A 135 16.22 2.05 -12.73
CA LEU A 135 15.64 1.06 -11.83
C LEU A 135 14.45 0.38 -12.51
N ARG A 136 14.45 -0.96 -12.57
CA ARG A 136 13.31 -1.70 -13.09
C ARG A 136 12.10 -1.50 -12.21
N ALA A 137 10.97 -1.19 -12.82
CA ALA A 137 9.73 -0.90 -12.12
C ALA A 137 8.51 -1.40 -12.88
N ARG A 138 7.40 -1.62 -12.16
CA ARG A 138 6.12 -2.02 -12.73
C ARG A 138 4.94 -1.55 -11.90
N ILE A 139 3.79 -1.42 -12.54
CA ILE A 139 2.52 -0.99 -11.94
C ILE A 139 1.52 -2.15 -12.00
N ARG A 140 0.72 -2.28 -10.94
CA ARG A 140 -0.39 -3.21 -10.83
C ARG A 140 -1.70 -2.49 -10.54
#